data_AF-A0A7V9GS11-F1
#
_entry.id   AF-A0A7V9GS11-F1
#
_cell.length_a   1.000
_cell.length_b   1.000
_cell.length_c   1.000
_cell.angle_alpha   90.00
_cell.angle_beta   90.00
_cell.angle_gamma   90.00
#
_symmetry.space_group_name_H-M   'P 1'
#
loop_
_entity.id
_entity.type
_entity.pdbx_description
1 polymer ?
#
loop_
_entity_poly.entity_id
_entity_poly.type
_entity_poly.pdbx_seq_one_letter_code
_entity_poly.pdbx_strand_id
1 'polypeptide(L)'
;MTSSVVIGHDLIELEAVIERGMRSVVEVGRALMAIRDGKKYRDRGYTTFSDYCRERWGFQDSHARLLVRSAKLAGEIEAQTGAMAPVNPRQTRELMRADDPVEVWAEVVEEHEPEEITAAVIRDHVERRREPVGAEAEAEPVDAEPVDAEPVSLPSLQDIAEDTFREAIRLALGFLAEDELVRMVIEECDR
;
A
#
# COMPACT_ATOMS: atom_id res chain seq x y z
N MET A 1 24.66 33.20 8.43
CA MET A 1 23.20 33.00 8.18
C MET A 1 23.02 32.78 6.69
N THR A 2 23.23 31.54 6.23
CA THR A 2 22.97 31.15 4.84
C THR A 2 21.46 31.06 4.66
N SER A 3 20.89 32.15 4.17
CA SER A 3 19.49 32.21 3.75
C SER A 3 19.35 31.25 2.57
N SER A 4 18.74 30.08 2.80
CA SER A 4 18.33 29.18 1.74
C SER A 4 17.20 29.85 0.98
N VAL A 5 17.53 30.49 -0.14
CA VAL A 5 16.53 31.01 -1.07
C VAL A 5 15.73 29.82 -1.55
N VAL A 6 14.50 29.67 -1.05
CA VAL A 6 13.52 28.76 -1.64
C VAL A 6 13.10 29.40 -2.96
N ILE A 7 13.84 29.14 -4.03
CA ILE A 7 13.42 29.54 -5.38
C ILE A 7 12.21 28.66 -5.71
N GLY A 8 11.01 29.18 -5.46
CA GLY A 8 9.79 28.55 -5.91
C GLY A 8 9.70 28.68 -7.42
N HIS A 9 10.00 27.60 -8.14
CA HIS A 9 9.85 27.56 -9.60
C HIS A 9 8.45 27.96 -10.04
N ASP A 10 8.36 28.73 -11.12
CA ASP A 10 7.06 29.05 -11.72
C ASP A 10 6.48 27.83 -12.46
N LEU A 11 5.20 27.91 -12.87
CA LEU A 11 4.56 26.79 -13.54
C LEU A 11 5.28 26.40 -14.83
N ILE A 12 5.74 27.37 -15.63
CA ILE A 12 6.34 27.12 -16.94
C ILE A 12 7.66 26.36 -16.78
N GLU A 13 8.47 26.74 -15.81
CA GLU A 13 9.72 26.04 -15.48
C GLU A 13 9.47 24.60 -15.06
N LEU A 14 8.46 24.37 -14.19
CA LEU A 14 8.08 23.04 -13.74
C LEU A 14 7.53 22.18 -14.89
N GLU A 15 6.72 22.76 -15.77
CA GLU A 15 6.24 22.09 -16.98
C GLU A 15 7.39 21.70 -17.90
N ALA A 16 8.40 22.57 -18.07
CA ALA A 16 9.58 22.26 -18.85
C ALA A 16 10.42 21.12 -18.22
N VAL A 17 10.48 21.02 -16.89
CA VAL A 17 11.06 19.87 -16.21
C VAL A 17 10.28 18.59 -16.50
N ILE A 18 8.94 18.63 -16.47
CA ILE A 18 8.12 17.45 -16.78
C ILE A 18 8.34 16.99 -18.23
N GLU A 19 8.36 17.94 -19.17
CA GLU A 19 8.54 17.68 -20.60
C GLU A 19 9.93 17.07 -20.91
N ARG A 20 11.00 17.59 -20.30
CA ARG A 20 12.37 17.03 -20.42
C ARG A 20 12.55 15.73 -19.64
N GLY A 21 11.92 15.68 -18.47
CA GLY A 21 12.02 14.64 -17.45
C GLY A 21 11.26 13.36 -17.77
N MET A 22 10.63 13.24 -18.94
CA MET A 22 10.12 11.94 -19.43
C MET A 22 11.19 10.82 -19.43
N ARG A 23 12.47 11.15 -19.18
CA ARG A 23 13.59 10.22 -18.94
C ARG A 23 13.94 9.98 -17.46
N SER A 24 13.60 10.89 -16.55
CA SER A 24 13.87 10.81 -15.11
C SER A 24 12.57 10.94 -14.30
N VAL A 25 12.11 9.80 -13.80
CA VAL A 25 10.85 9.66 -13.06
C VAL A 25 10.82 10.52 -11.80
N VAL A 26 11.96 10.60 -11.10
CA VAL A 26 12.09 11.33 -9.84
C VAL A 26 11.93 12.83 -10.08
N GLU A 27 12.55 13.38 -11.12
CA GLU A 27 12.45 14.79 -11.48
C GLU A 27 11.01 15.18 -11.84
N VAL A 28 10.34 14.34 -12.64
CA VAL A 28 8.92 14.54 -12.98
C VAL A 28 8.05 14.51 -11.73
N GLY A 29 8.26 13.55 -10.83
CA GLY A 29 7.51 13.47 -9.57
C GLY A 29 7.72 14.69 -8.68
N ARG A 30 8.96 15.22 -8.59
CA ARG A 30 9.28 16.46 -7.86
C ARG A 30 8.57 17.67 -8.46
N ALA A 31 8.60 17.81 -9.79
CA ALA A 31 7.92 18.90 -10.47
C ALA A 31 6.39 18.83 -10.30
N LEU A 32 5.79 17.65 -10.50
CA LEU A 32 4.37 17.41 -10.26
C LEU A 32 3.96 17.72 -8.82
N MET A 33 4.80 17.35 -7.85
CA MET A 33 4.58 17.67 -6.44
C MET A 33 4.57 19.18 -6.20
N ALA A 34 5.56 19.91 -6.73
CA ALA A 34 5.62 21.37 -6.60
C ALA A 34 4.41 22.07 -7.25
N ILE A 35 3.96 21.60 -8.42
CA ILE A 35 2.75 22.10 -9.08
C ILE A 35 1.51 21.85 -8.22
N ARG A 36 1.36 20.63 -7.69
CA ARG A 36 0.20 20.24 -6.88
C ARG A 36 0.14 21.03 -5.58
N ASP A 37 1.23 21.03 -4.83
CA ASP A 37 1.29 21.60 -3.48
C ASP A 37 1.21 23.14 -3.56
N GLY A 38 1.77 23.75 -4.61
CA GLY A 38 1.60 25.17 -4.92
C GLY A 38 0.29 25.52 -5.62
N LYS A 39 -0.58 24.54 -5.93
CA LYS A 39 -1.82 24.68 -6.70
C LYS A 39 -1.65 25.44 -8.03
N LYS A 40 -0.45 25.40 -8.62
CA LYS A 40 -0.06 26.18 -9.81
C LYS A 40 -0.86 25.80 -11.04
N TYR A 41 -1.40 24.57 -11.08
CA TYR A 41 -2.30 24.13 -12.15
C TYR A 41 -3.55 25.03 -12.32
N ARG A 42 -3.93 25.78 -11.28
CA ARG A 42 -5.04 26.74 -11.36
C ARG A 42 -4.73 27.96 -12.23
N ASP A 43 -3.45 28.29 -12.42
CA ASP A 43 -3.02 29.41 -13.27
C ASP A 43 -3.37 29.17 -14.74
N ARG A 44 -3.60 27.90 -15.13
CA ARG A 44 -4.09 27.49 -16.44
C ARG A 44 -5.59 27.21 -16.49
N GLY A 45 -6.32 27.49 -15.41
CA GLY A 45 -7.76 27.32 -15.32
C GLY A 45 -8.25 25.92 -14.91
N TYR A 46 -7.36 25.00 -14.54
CA TYR A 46 -7.77 23.67 -14.09
C TYR A 46 -8.32 23.69 -12.66
N THR A 47 -9.47 23.07 -12.45
CA THR A 47 -10.12 22.98 -11.13
C THR A 47 -9.39 22.01 -10.21
N THR A 48 -8.97 20.87 -10.75
CA THR A 48 -8.30 19.81 -9.99
C THR A 48 -6.93 19.48 -10.59
N PHE A 49 -6.02 19.01 -9.73
CA PHE A 49 -4.72 18.51 -10.17
C PHE A 49 -4.83 17.29 -11.09
N SER A 50 -5.86 16.46 -10.87
CA SER A 50 -6.13 15.29 -11.71
C SER A 50 -6.49 15.70 -13.14
N ASP A 51 -7.35 16.70 -13.31
CA ASP A 51 -7.74 17.19 -14.65
C ASP A 51 -6.53 17.76 -15.37
N TYR A 52 -5.72 18.56 -14.67
CA TYR A 52 -4.45 19.07 -15.19
C TYR A 52 -3.53 17.95 -15.68
N CYS A 53 -3.30 16.92 -14.84
CA CYS A 53 -2.42 15.80 -15.22
C CYS A 53 -2.95 15.03 -16.43
N ARG A 54 -4.26 14.79 -16.48
CA ARG A 54 -4.90 14.05 -17.56
C ARG A 54 -4.88 14.83 -18.86
N GLU A 55 -5.26 16.11 -18.83
CA GLU A 55 -5.47 16.92 -20.04
C GLU A 55 -4.16 17.48 -20.60
N ARG A 56 -3.20 17.88 -19.75
CA ARG A 56 -1.91 18.41 -20.21
C ARG A 56 -0.90 17.33 -20.58
N TRP A 57 -0.89 16.23 -19.82
CA TRP A 57 0.17 15.21 -19.89
C TRP A 57 -0.33 13.81 -20.26
N GLY A 58 -1.65 13.59 -20.35
CA GLY A 58 -2.19 12.25 -20.60
C GLY A 58 -2.03 11.28 -19.43
N PHE A 59 -1.67 11.77 -18.25
CA PHE A 59 -1.44 10.91 -17.09
C PHE A 59 -2.76 10.58 -16.39
N GLN A 60 -2.95 9.29 -16.12
CA GLN A 60 -3.97 8.87 -15.18
C GLN A 60 -3.61 9.37 -13.78
N ASP A 61 -4.62 9.73 -12.98
CA ASP A 61 -4.42 10.26 -11.61
C ASP A 61 -3.60 9.30 -10.73
N SER A 62 -3.84 7.99 -10.85
CA SER A 62 -3.07 6.96 -10.14
C SER A 62 -1.57 6.99 -10.50
N HIS A 63 -1.24 7.21 -11.77
CA HIS A 63 0.13 7.31 -12.23
C HIS A 63 0.78 8.61 -11.75
N ALA A 64 0.10 9.75 -11.87
CA ALA A 64 0.60 11.03 -11.36
C ALA A 64 0.88 10.98 -9.85
N ARG A 65 -0.02 10.37 -9.07
CA ARG A 65 0.19 10.14 -7.63
C ARG A 65 1.34 9.20 -7.35
N LEU A 66 1.54 8.15 -8.16
CA LEU A 66 2.68 7.26 -8.03
C LEU A 66 4.00 8.01 -8.27
N LEU A 67 4.09 8.85 -9.30
CA LEU A 67 5.27 9.67 -9.57
C LEU A 67 5.60 10.59 -8.39
N VAL A 68 4.59 11.28 -7.84
CA VAL A 68 4.76 12.13 -6.66
C VAL A 68 5.24 11.33 -5.45
N ARG A 69 4.64 10.17 -5.16
CA ARG A 69 5.08 9.31 -4.04
C ARG A 69 6.49 8.78 -4.25
N SER A 70 6.84 8.40 -5.48
CA SER A 70 8.17 7.89 -5.83
C SER A 70 9.23 8.96 -5.59
N ALA A 71 8.96 10.20 -6.02
CA ALA A 71 9.86 11.33 -5.78
C ALA A 71 10.05 11.66 -4.30
N LYS A 72 9.00 11.53 -3.49
CA LYS A 72 9.09 11.71 -2.02
C LYS A 72 9.99 10.65 -1.40
N LEU A 73 9.74 9.37 -1.68
CA LEU A 73 10.55 8.28 -1.15
C LEU A 73 12.01 8.37 -1.60
N ALA A 74 12.25 8.70 -2.88
CA ALA A 74 13.60 8.92 -3.38
C ALA A 74 14.31 10.07 -2.64
N GLY A 75 13.63 11.20 -2.40
CA GLY A 75 14.21 12.31 -1.63
C GLY A 75 14.46 11.97 -0.16
N GLU A 76 13.60 11.13 0.44
CA GLU A 76 13.81 10.62 1.80
C GLU A 76 15.03 9.72 1.89
N ILE A 77 15.17 8.76 0.98
CA ILE A 77 16.34 7.88 0.87
C ILE A 77 17.62 8.70 0.68
N GLU A 78 17.64 9.64 -0.28
CA GLU A 78 18.79 10.52 -0.52
C GLU A 78 19.17 11.30 0.74
N ALA A 79 18.19 11.84 1.45
CA ALA A 79 18.44 12.66 2.64
C ALA A 79 18.97 11.84 3.83
N GLN A 80 18.54 10.60 4.00
CA GLN A 80 18.91 9.77 5.14
C GLN A 80 20.22 8.99 4.91
N THR A 81 20.44 8.51 3.69
CA THR A 81 21.55 7.59 3.38
C THR A 81 22.68 8.26 2.60
N GLY A 82 22.40 9.33 1.86
CA GLY A 82 23.33 9.87 0.86
C GLY A 82 23.60 8.92 -0.32
N ALA A 83 22.93 7.77 -0.37
CA ALA A 83 23.06 6.78 -1.44
C ALA A 83 22.29 7.24 -2.69
N MET A 84 22.49 6.51 -3.79
CA MET A 84 21.72 6.75 -5.01
C MET A 84 20.22 6.52 -4.75
N ALA A 85 19.36 7.34 -5.35
CA ALA A 85 17.92 7.15 -5.28
C ALA A 85 17.44 6.00 -6.20
N PRO A 86 16.29 5.37 -5.87
CA PRO A 86 15.55 4.55 -6.81
C PRO A 86 15.23 5.32 -8.09
N VAL A 87 15.53 4.74 -9.24
CA VAL A 87 15.52 5.43 -10.53
C VAL A 87 14.16 5.42 -11.23
N ASN A 88 13.26 4.49 -10.87
CA ASN A 88 11.99 4.33 -11.58
C ASN A 88 10.81 3.93 -10.66
N PRO A 89 9.54 4.08 -11.11
CA PRO A 89 8.35 3.84 -10.28
C PRO A 89 8.17 2.38 -9.92
N ARG A 90 8.76 1.45 -10.69
CA ARG A 90 8.63 0.00 -10.42
C ARG A 90 9.44 -0.37 -9.19
N GLN A 91 10.66 0.13 -9.08
CA GLN A 91 11.50 -0.04 -7.90
C GLN A 91 10.85 0.58 -6.66
N THR A 92 10.44 1.85 -6.76
CA THR A 92 9.80 2.57 -5.64
C THR A 92 8.49 1.93 -5.20
N ARG A 93 7.74 1.33 -6.12
CA ARG A 93 6.51 0.60 -5.78
C ARG A 93 6.78 -0.65 -4.92
N GLU A 94 7.86 -1.37 -5.17
CA GLU A 94 8.23 -2.51 -4.31
C GLU A 94 8.74 -2.02 -2.96
N LEU A 95 9.56 -0.97 -2.92
CA LEU A 95 10.00 -0.35 -1.66
C LEU A 95 8.84 0.17 -0.81
N MET A 96 7.78 0.74 -1.41
CA MET A 96 6.59 1.19 -0.68
C MET A 96 5.81 0.05 0.00
N ARG A 97 6.15 -1.21 -0.27
CA ARG A 97 5.61 -2.36 0.46
C ARG A 97 6.44 -2.65 1.71
N ALA A 98 7.69 -2.24 1.79
CA ALA A 98 8.50 -2.46 2.99
C ALA A 98 7.94 -1.70 4.19
N ASP A 99 8.11 -2.26 5.39
CA ASP A 99 7.85 -1.55 6.64
C ASP A 99 8.92 -0.46 6.87
N ASP A 100 10.18 -0.76 6.53
CA ASP A 100 11.27 0.23 6.43
C ASP A 100 11.86 0.25 5.00
N PRO A 101 11.36 1.13 4.12
CA PRO A 101 11.85 1.26 2.75
C PRO A 101 13.29 1.76 2.64
N VAL A 102 13.77 2.55 3.61
CA VAL A 102 15.11 3.14 3.59
C VAL A 102 16.14 2.09 3.90
N GLU A 103 15.89 1.28 4.93
CA GLU A 103 16.76 0.16 5.32
C GLU A 103 16.83 -0.90 4.22
N VAL A 104 15.68 -1.26 3.62
CA VAL A 104 15.65 -2.19 2.48
C VAL A 104 16.48 -1.66 1.32
N TRP A 105 16.36 -0.37 1.01
CA TRP A 105 17.14 0.21 -0.08
C TRP A 105 18.64 0.22 0.20
N ALA A 106 19.04 0.50 1.45
CA ALA A 106 20.45 0.46 1.84
C ALA A 106 21.07 -0.93 1.61
N GLU A 107 20.39 -1.99 2.01
CA GLU A 107 20.86 -3.36 1.77
C GLU A 107 20.94 -3.71 0.28
N VAL A 108 19.92 -3.32 -0.50
CA VAL A 108 19.93 -3.57 -1.94
C VAL A 108 21.11 -2.89 -2.62
N VAL A 109 21.45 -1.66 -2.22
CA VAL A 109 22.60 -0.91 -2.78
C VAL A 109 23.94 -1.47 -2.29
N GLU A 110 24.00 -2.07 -1.10
CA GLU A 110 25.20 -2.72 -0.59
C GLU A 110 25.48 -4.06 -1.29
N GLU A 111 24.44 -4.82 -1.62
CA GLU A 111 24.57 -6.17 -2.18
C GLU A 111 24.64 -6.24 -3.71
N HIS A 112 24.17 -5.21 -4.44
CA HIS A 112 23.98 -5.28 -5.90
C HIS A 112 24.66 -4.10 -6.61
N GLU A 113 25.18 -4.33 -7.82
CA GLU A 113 25.63 -3.24 -8.67
C GLU A 113 24.42 -2.40 -9.15
N PRO A 114 24.58 -1.08 -9.40
CA PRO A 114 23.46 -0.19 -9.73
C PRO A 114 22.60 -0.66 -10.92
N GLU A 115 23.24 -1.28 -11.91
CA GLU A 115 22.61 -1.83 -13.12
C GLU A 115 21.78 -3.09 -12.85
N GLU A 116 22.04 -3.80 -11.76
CA GLU A 116 21.38 -5.05 -11.36
C GLU A 116 20.15 -4.80 -10.48
N ILE A 117 20.02 -3.61 -9.90
CA ILE A 117 18.93 -3.26 -9.00
C ILE A 117 17.62 -3.15 -9.79
N THR A 118 16.92 -4.28 -9.93
CA THR A 118 15.60 -4.35 -10.56
C THR A 118 14.48 -4.34 -9.53
N ALA A 119 13.24 -4.11 -9.98
CA ALA A 119 12.08 -4.27 -9.11
C ALA A 119 11.94 -5.69 -8.56
N ALA A 120 12.41 -6.71 -9.29
CA ALA A 120 12.39 -8.09 -8.80
C ALA A 120 13.37 -8.28 -7.65
N VAL A 121 14.61 -7.82 -7.78
CA VAL A 121 15.62 -7.86 -6.72
C VAL A 121 15.10 -7.18 -5.45
N ILE A 122 14.54 -5.97 -5.58
CA ILE A 122 13.98 -5.24 -4.44
C ILE A 122 12.84 -6.03 -3.79
N ARG A 123 11.94 -6.60 -4.59
CA ARG A 123 10.82 -7.39 -4.06
C ARG A 123 11.35 -8.56 -3.23
N ASP A 124 12.37 -9.27 -3.72
CA ASP A 124 12.94 -10.42 -3.02
C ASP A 124 13.54 -10.01 -1.66
N HIS A 125 14.19 -8.83 -1.58
CA HIS A 125 14.65 -8.23 -0.32
C HIS A 125 13.52 -7.84 0.63
N VAL A 126 12.45 -7.24 0.10
CA VAL A 126 11.24 -6.90 0.89
C VAL A 126 10.57 -8.16 1.44
N GLU A 127 10.49 -9.22 0.63
CA GLU A 127 9.88 -10.49 1.02
C GLU A 127 10.73 -11.21 2.10
N ARG A 128 12.05 -11.21 1.96
CA ARG A 128 12.97 -11.78 2.97
C ARG A 128 12.80 -11.17 4.37
N ARG A 129 12.58 -9.85 4.45
CA ARG A 129 12.31 -9.18 5.74
C ARG A 129 10.92 -9.49 6.33
N ARG A 130 9.96 -9.86 5.49
CA ARG A 130 8.58 -10.13 5.89
C ARG A 130 8.35 -11.58 6.29
N GLU A 131 9.18 -12.50 5.81
CA GLU A 131 9.19 -13.86 6.31
C GLU A 131 9.63 -13.84 7.78
N PRO A 132 8.84 -14.40 8.72
CA PRO A 132 9.24 -14.43 10.11
C PRO A 132 10.52 -15.28 10.22
N VAL A 133 11.58 -14.68 10.76
CA VAL A 133 12.74 -15.42 11.27
C VAL A 133 12.23 -16.32 12.40
N GLY A 134 11.88 -17.57 12.09
CA GLY A 134 11.45 -18.54 13.11
C GLY A 134 10.29 -19.50 12.76
N ALA A 135 10.22 -20.04 11.53
CA ALA A 135 9.49 -21.30 11.31
C ALA A 135 10.37 -22.55 11.58
N GLU A 136 11.64 -22.34 11.95
CA GLU A 136 12.56 -23.34 12.45
C GLU A 136 13.05 -22.93 13.86
N ALA A 137 12.11 -22.71 14.78
CA ALA A 137 12.43 -22.80 16.20
C ALA A 137 12.40 -24.29 16.55
N GLU A 138 13.56 -24.83 16.90
CA GLU A 138 13.76 -26.15 17.48
C GLU A 138 12.65 -26.47 18.49
N ALA A 139 11.89 -27.52 18.19
CA ALA A 139 11.12 -28.22 19.20
C ALA A 139 12.12 -28.93 20.13
N GLU A 140 12.73 -28.18 21.03
CA GLU A 140 13.32 -28.73 22.25
C GLU A 140 12.19 -29.52 22.96
N PRO A 141 12.38 -30.81 23.28
CA PRO A 141 11.37 -31.56 24.00
C PRO A 141 11.30 -30.95 25.40
N VAL A 142 10.25 -30.15 25.63
CA VAL A 142 9.79 -29.86 26.98
C VAL A 142 9.43 -31.21 27.60
N ASP A 143 10.25 -31.66 28.56
CA ASP A 143 9.92 -32.73 29.48
C ASP A 143 8.66 -32.32 30.27
N ALA A 144 7.52 -32.49 29.64
CA ALA A 144 6.22 -32.33 30.25
C ALA A 144 6.01 -33.54 31.15
N GLU A 145 6.20 -33.35 32.46
CA GLU A 145 5.60 -34.24 33.43
C GLU A 145 4.11 -34.41 33.11
N PRO A 146 3.56 -35.64 33.16
CA PRO A 146 2.17 -35.88 32.83
C PRO A 146 1.30 -35.15 33.86
N VAL A 147 0.74 -34.02 33.45
CA VAL A 147 -0.42 -33.44 34.12
C VAL A 147 -1.59 -34.37 33.83
N ASP A 148 -2.11 -34.99 34.89
CA ASP A 148 -3.37 -35.76 34.89
C ASP A 148 -4.52 -34.80 34.52
N ALA A 149 -4.66 -34.55 33.22
CA ALA A 149 -5.77 -33.81 32.66
C ALA A 149 -6.93 -34.79 32.51
N GLU A 150 -7.95 -34.63 33.36
CA GLU A 150 -9.24 -35.24 33.10
C GLU A 150 -9.71 -34.82 31.70
N PRO A 151 -10.26 -35.75 30.89
CA PRO A 151 -10.65 -35.44 29.53
C PRO A 151 -11.76 -34.39 29.54
N VAL A 152 -11.41 -33.17 29.16
CA VAL A 152 -12.39 -32.12 28.88
C VAL A 152 -13.20 -32.58 27.67
N SER A 153 -14.47 -32.89 27.91
CA SER A 153 -15.43 -33.27 26.88
C SER A 153 -15.67 -32.08 25.96
N LEU A 154 -14.90 -31.98 24.89
CA LEU A 154 -15.13 -31.01 23.84
C LEU A 154 -16.44 -31.34 23.11
N PRO A 155 -17.28 -30.33 22.79
CA PRO A 155 -18.43 -30.52 21.92
C PRO A 155 -17.98 -31.05 20.55
N SER A 156 -18.78 -31.90 19.94
CA SER A 156 -18.46 -32.43 18.61
C SER A 156 -18.55 -31.31 17.56
N LEU A 157 -17.83 -31.45 16.45
CA LEU A 157 -17.89 -30.50 15.33
C LEU A 157 -19.32 -30.33 14.76
N GLN A 158 -20.21 -31.29 15.01
CA GLN A 158 -21.62 -31.21 14.64
C GLN A 158 -22.40 -30.28 15.59
N ASP A 159 -22.03 -30.20 16.86
CA ASP A 159 -22.65 -29.33 17.87
C ASP A 159 -22.29 -27.84 17.63
N ILE A 160 -21.06 -27.57 17.16
CA ILE A 160 -20.57 -26.20 16.87
C ILE A 160 -21.27 -25.60 15.63
N ALA A 161 -21.62 -26.43 14.66
CA ALA A 161 -22.25 -26.00 13.42
C ALA A 161 -23.72 -25.57 13.60
N GLU A 162 -24.47 -26.20 14.51
CA GLU A 162 -25.87 -25.81 14.75
C GLU A 162 -26.02 -24.48 15.48
N ASP A 163 -25.14 -24.17 16.45
CA ASP A 163 -25.28 -22.96 17.26
C ASP A 163 -24.95 -21.70 16.46
N THR A 164 -23.89 -21.75 15.66
CA THR A 164 -23.48 -20.63 14.81
C THR A 164 -24.52 -20.35 13.71
N PHE A 165 -25.14 -21.41 13.17
CA PHE A 165 -26.17 -21.28 12.14
C PHE A 165 -27.50 -20.75 12.71
N ARG A 166 -27.91 -21.22 13.90
CA ARG A 166 -29.10 -20.71 14.59
C ARG A 166 -28.95 -19.25 15.01
N GLU A 167 -27.76 -18.82 15.43
CA GLU A 167 -27.50 -17.44 15.83
C GLU A 167 -27.48 -16.48 14.62
N ALA A 168 -26.90 -16.93 13.50
CA ALA A 168 -26.96 -16.20 12.23
C ALA A 168 -28.40 -16.07 11.70
N ILE A 169 -29.21 -17.14 11.77
CA ILE A 169 -30.63 -17.10 11.39
C ILE A 169 -31.44 -16.20 12.34
N ARG A 170 -31.18 -16.25 13.65
CA ARG A 170 -31.89 -15.42 14.64
C ARG A 170 -31.60 -13.92 14.44
N LEU A 171 -30.36 -13.56 14.07
CA LEU A 171 -30.00 -12.19 13.68
C LEU A 171 -30.65 -11.76 12.36
N ALA A 172 -30.70 -12.64 11.36
CA ALA A 172 -31.32 -12.36 10.06
C ALA A 172 -32.85 -12.23 10.14
N LEU A 173 -33.51 -13.07 10.94
CA LEU A 173 -34.95 -13.03 11.17
C LEU A 173 -35.38 -11.92 12.14
N GLY A 174 -34.52 -11.54 13.08
CA GLY A 174 -34.73 -10.40 13.98
C GLY A 174 -34.70 -9.03 13.28
N PHE A 175 -34.22 -8.97 12.04
CA PHE A 175 -34.21 -7.76 11.20
C PHE A 175 -35.41 -7.70 10.23
N LEU A 176 -36.25 -8.74 10.17
CA LEU A 176 -37.31 -8.91 9.16
C LEU A 176 -38.71 -9.23 9.74
N ALA A 177 -39.02 -8.74 10.94
CA ALA A 177 -40.39 -8.69 11.46
C ALA A 177 -40.57 -7.30 12.08
N GLU A 178 -41.45 -6.42 11.59
CA GLU A 178 -42.88 -6.58 11.30
C GLU A 178 -43.15 -5.91 9.93
N ASP A 179 -43.66 -6.53 8.87
CA ASP A 179 -45.09 -6.87 8.70
C ASP A 179 -45.36 -7.68 7.38
N GLU A 180 -44.35 -8.21 6.68
CA GLU A 180 -44.54 -8.74 5.31
C GLU A 180 -44.35 -10.26 5.12
N LEU A 181 -43.76 -10.97 6.09
CA LEU A 181 -43.44 -12.40 5.93
C LEU A 181 -44.61 -13.35 6.23
N VAL A 182 -45.62 -12.93 7.00
CA VAL A 182 -46.80 -13.77 7.28
C VAL A 182 -47.73 -13.86 6.07
N ARG A 183 -47.76 -12.86 5.18
CA ARG A 183 -48.54 -12.93 3.94
C ARG A 183 -47.91 -13.88 2.91
N MET A 184 -46.59 -13.86 2.78
CA MET A 184 -45.90 -14.64 1.75
C MET A 184 -45.91 -16.15 2.04
N VAL A 185 -45.89 -16.57 3.30
CA VAL A 185 -45.91 -18.01 3.66
C VAL A 185 -47.31 -18.62 3.64
N ILE A 186 -48.37 -17.81 3.78
CA ILE A 186 -49.75 -18.32 3.73
C ILE A 186 -50.24 -18.51 2.27
N GLU A 187 -49.79 -17.70 1.30
CA GLU A 187 -50.20 -17.85 -0.10
C GLU A 187 -49.49 -18.99 -0.86
N GLU A 188 -48.30 -19.42 -0.44
CA GLU A 188 -47.56 -20.52 -1.09
C GLU A 188 -48.04 -21.91 -0.60
N CYS A 189 -48.81 -21.97 0.50
CA CYS A 189 -49.34 -23.24 1.05
C CYS A 189 -50.74 -23.62 0.51
N ASP A 190 -51.39 -22.76 -0.29
CA ASP A 190 -52.75 -22.99 -0.82
C ASP A 190 -52.78 -23.15 -2.36
N ARG A 191 -51.66 -23.59 -2.97
CA ARG A 191 -51.56 -23.91 -4.41
C ARG A 191 -50.96 -25.30 -4.66
#